data_AF-A0A7Y8K1T2-F1
#
_entry.id   AF-A0A7Y8K1T2-F1
#
_cell.length_a   1.000
_cell.length_b   1.000
_cell.length_c   1.000
_cell.angle_alpha   90.00
_cell.angle_beta   90.00
_cell.angle_gamma   90.00
#
_symmetry.space_group_name_H-M   'P 1'
#
loop_
_entity.id
_entity.type
_entity.pdbx_description
1 polymer ?
#
loop_
_entity_poly.entity_id
_entity_poly.type
_entity_poly.pdbx_seq_one_letter_code
_entity_poly.pdbx_strand_id
1 'polypeptide(L)'
;MKKWLYVAGGAALLMVGAIAANAALKPRPMVAATALATHEVGPSFYTVAVQSNADPASFADLAGMKCLDVDNCMVGIWREGEEPSALPFTEAQIKAQAFAYAINRETGFERVAWDCSLYPNTTREKCLAK
;
A
#
# COMPACT_ATOMS: atom_id res chain seq x y z
N MET A 1 -69.69 -3.03 39.00
CA MET A 1 -70.19 -4.42 38.89
C MET A 1 -69.10 -5.28 38.27
N LYS A 2 -68.84 -6.44 38.87
CA LYS A 2 -67.73 -7.37 38.68
C LYS A 2 -67.61 -7.94 37.26
N LYS A 3 -66.38 -8.02 36.73
CA LYS A 3 -65.91 -9.16 35.92
C LYS A 3 -64.46 -9.45 36.33
N TRP A 4 -64.27 -10.58 37.01
CA TRP A 4 -62.98 -11.24 37.20
C TRP A 4 -62.97 -12.45 36.27
N LEU A 5 -61.90 -12.62 35.49
CA LEU A 5 -61.49 -13.90 34.95
C LEU A 5 -59.99 -14.11 35.27
N TYR A 6 -59.78 -15.25 35.93
CA TYR A 6 -58.55 -16.01 36.22
C TYR A 6 -57.80 -16.39 34.92
N VAL A 7 -56.56 -16.87 34.82
CA VAL A 7 -55.37 -17.12 35.67
C VAL A 7 -54.24 -17.58 34.72
N ALA A 8 -52.99 -17.34 35.11
CA ALA A 8 -51.74 -18.05 34.79
C ALA A 8 -51.33 -18.39 33.35
N GLY A 9 -50.05 -18.16 33.09
CA GLY A 9 -49.23 -19.05 32.26
C GLY A 9 -48.24 -18.31 31.37
N GLY A 10 -46.95 -18.46 31.66
CA GLY A 10 -45.91 -18.09 30.69
C GLY A 10 -44.63 -17.59 31.34
N ALA A 11 -43.78 -18.54 31.75
CA ALA A 11 -42.44 -18.29 32.24
C ALA A 11 -41.56 -17.57 31.21
N ALA A 12 -40.59 -16.82 31.72
CA ALA A 12 -39.50 -16.20 30.98
C ALA A 12 -38.67 -17.21 30.18
N LEU A 13 -38.17 -16.79 29.01
CA LEU A 13 -36.95 -17.32 28.42
C LEU A 13 -36.27 -16.25 27.56
N LEU A 14 -35.10 -15.83 28.04
CA LEU A 14 -34.10 -15.02 27.35
C LEU A 14 -33.62 -15.77 26.11
N MET A 15 -33.55 -15.10 24.95
CA MET A 15 -32.65 -15.50 23.87
C MET A 15 -31.82 -14.31 23.43
N VAL A 16 -30.64 -14.23 24.04
CA VAL A 16 -29.45 -13.54 23.56
C VAL A 16 -29.07 -14.12 22.20
N GLY A 17 -28.80 -13.27 21.20
CA GLY A 17 -28.20 -13.69 19.93
C GLY A 17 -28.12 -12.51 18.96
N ALA A 18 -26.99 -12.14 18.36
CA ALA A 18 -25.64 -12.67 18.40
C ALA A 18 -24.68 -11.47 18.31
N ILE A 19 -23.61 -11.48 19.10
CA ILE A 19 -22.47 -10.59 18.84
C ILE A 19 -21.81 -11.18 17.60
N ALA A 20 -21.95 -10.49 16.45
CA ALA A 20 -21.27 -10.90 15.23
C ALA A 20 -19.77 -11.06 15.52
N ALA A 21 -19.22 -12.19 15.09
CA ALA A 21 -17.82 -12.53 15.31
C ALA A 21 -16.91 -11.41 14.75
N ASN A 22 -16.21 -10.70 15.64
CA ASN A 22 -15.04 -9.92 15.25
C ASN A 22 -13.95 -10.92 14.87
N ALA A 23 -13.99 -11.45 13.65
CA ALA A 23 -12.83 -12.05 13.04
C ALA A 23 -11.82 -10.92 12.80
N ALA A 24 -11.04 -10.60 13.84
CA ALA A 24 -9.86 -9.78 13.71
C ALA A 24 -8.94 -10.51 12.73
N LEU A 25 -8.98 -10.10 11.46
CA LEU A 25 -8.00 -10.52 10.47
C LEU A 25 -6.64 -10.15 11.05
N LYS A 26 -5.86 -11.16 11.45
CA LYS A 26 -4.49 -10.94 11.92
C LYS A 26 -3.78 -10.14 10.82
N PRO A 27 -3.13 -9.01 11.14
CA PRO A 27 -2.35 -8.28 10.15
C PRO A 27 -1.39 -9.25 9.46
N ARG A 28 -1.39 -9.26 8.12
CA ARG A 28 -0.42 -10.07 7.37
C ARG A 28 0.98 -9.60 7.77
N PRO A 29 1.91 -10.52 8.08
CA PRO A 29 3.28 -10.12 8.36
C PRO A 29 3.83 -9.38 7.14
N MET A 30 4.57 -8.30 7.40
CA MET A 30 5.30 -7.60 6.36
C MET A 30 6.44 -8.49 5.87
N VAL A 31 6.70 -8.45 4.57
CA VAL A 31 7.78 -9.24 3.94
C VAL A 31 8.57 -8.32 3.02
N ALA A 32 9.85 -8.63 2.80
CA ALA A 32 10.69 -7.86 1.88
C ALA A 32 10.02 -7.72 0.50
N ALA A 33 10.03 -6.51 -0.03
CA ALA A 33 9.44 -6.16 -1.31
C ALA A 33 10.03 -7.02 -2.43
N THR A 34 9.17 -7.52 -3.30
CA THR A 34 9.56 -8.26 -4.49
C THR A 34 8.85 -7.63 -5.68
N ALA A 35 9.54 -7.51 -6.80
CA ALA A 35 8.92 -7.06 -8.04
C ALA A 35 7.95 -8.15 -8.54
N LEU A 36 6.65 -7.88 -8.48
CA LEU A 36 5.61 -8.72 -9.06
C LEU A 36 5.42 -8.41 -10.55
N ALA A 37 5.59 -7.15 -10.92
CA ALA A 37 5.67 -6.69 -12.30
C ALA A 37 6.73 -5.59 -12.42
N THR A 38 7.32 -5.46 -13.61
CA THR A 38 8.25 -4.36 -13.93
C THR A 38 8.05 -3.95 -15.37
N HIS A 39 7.92 -2.65 -15.62
CA HIS A 39 7.85 -2.09 -16.97
C HIS A 39 8.95 -1.05 -17.14
N GLU A 40 9.65 -1.10 -18.27
CA GLU A 40 10.49 0.01 -18.70
C GLU A 40 9.62 0.95 -19.54
N VAL A 41 9.30 2.12 -18.98
CA VAL A 41 8.36 3.08 -19.59
C VAL A 41 9.08 4.22 -20.32
N GLY A 42 10.41 4.23 -20.25
CA GLY A 42 11.35 5.11 -20.95
C GLY A 42 12.78 4.65 -20.66
N PRO A 43 13.80 5.22 -21.33
CA PRO A 43 15.19 4.77 -21.16
C PRO A 43 15.62 4.80 -19.70
N SER A 44 15.91 3.63 -19.13
CA SER A 44 16.28 3.47 -17.71
C SER A 44 15.25 4.02 -16.71
N PHE A 45 13.97 4.13 -17.11
CA PHE A 45 12.86 4.53 -16.26
C PHE A 45 11.92 3.33 -16.07
N TYR A 46 11.92 2.79 -14.85
CA TYR A 46 11.18 1.59 -14.49
C TYR A 46 10.01 1.89 -13.56
N THR A 47 8.89 1.21 -13.80
CA THR A 47 7.78 1.09 -12.86
C THR A 47 7.81 -0.32 -12.29
N VAL A 48 7.60 -0.45 -10.99
CA VAL A 48 7.66 -1.74 -10.28
C VAL A 48 6.41 -1.89 -9.44
N ALA A 49 5.72 -3.01 -9.59
CA ALA A 49 4.61 -3.37 -8.72
C ALA A 49 5.11 -4.30 -7.61
N VAL A 50 4.69 -4.05 -6.37
CA VAL A 50 5.03 -4.89 -5.21
C VAL A 50 3.78 -5.42 -4.51
N GLN A 51 3.94 -6.49 -3.76
CA GLN A 51 2.88 -7.11 -2.98
C GLN A 51 2.27 -6.15 -1.94
N SER A 52 1.00 -6.36 -1.60
CA SER A 52 0.25 -5.51 -0.66
C SER A 52 0.84 -5.46 0.76
N ASN A 53 1.54 -6.50 1.20
CA ASN A 53 2.24 -6.57 2.50
C ASN A 53 3.76 -6.33 2.37
N ALA A 54 4.21 -5.71 1.28
CA ALA A 54 5.63 -5.39 1.10
C ALA A 54 6.11 -4.41 2.17
N ASP A 55 7.25 -4.71 2.77
CA ASP A 55 7.93 -3.87 3.77
C ASP A 55 8.57 -2.65 3.08
N PRO A 56 8.10 -1.43 3.38
CA PRO A 56 8.69 -0.20 2.85
C PRO A 56 10.19 -0.09 3.10
N ALA A 57 10.72 -0.66 4.20
CA ALA A 57 12.14 -0.60 4.51
C ALA A 57 13.03 -1.23 3.44
N SER A 58 12.48 -2.11 2.59
CA SER A 58 13.18 -2.80 1.51
C SER A 58 13.04 -2.17 0.13
N PHE A 59 12.27 -1.07 -0.01
CA PHE A 59 11.98 -0.45 -1.31
C PHE A 59 13.23 0.15 -1.97
N ALA A 60 14.10 0.78 -1.18
CA ALA A 60 15.33 1.37 -1.68
C ALA A 60 16.28 0.30 -2.22
N ASP A 61 16.43 -0.84 -1.53
CA ASP A 61 17.25 -1.95 -1.99
C ASP A 61 16.70 -2.56 -3.29
N LEU A 62 15.37 -2.76 -3.36
CA LEU A 62 14.71 -3.24 -4.57
C LEU A 62 14.93 -2.30 -5.77
N ALA A 63 14.78 -0.99 -5.56
CA ALA A 63 15.00 0.00 -6.60
C ALA A 63 16.48 0.11 -7.01
N GLY A 64 17.40 0.09 -6.04
CA GLY A 64 18.84 0.12 -6.27
C GLY A 64 19.32 -1.07 -7.11
N MET A 65 18.82 -2.27 -6.81
CA MET A 65 19.09 -3.47 -7.62
C MET A 65 18.67 -3.29 -9.08
N LYS A 66 17.56 -2.57 -9.33
CA LYS A 66 17.10 -2.32 -10.70
C LYS A 66 18.02 -1.35 -11.47
N CYS A 67 18.79 -0.53 -10.77
CA CYS A 67 19.67 0.49 -11.33
C CYS A 67 21.17 0.13 -11.30
N LEU A 68 21.53 -1.15 -11.09
CA LEU A 68 22.94 -1.55 -10.93
C LEU A 68 23.79 -1.29 -12.17
N ASP A 69 23.23 -1.53 -13.36
CA ASP A 69 23.98 -1.54 -14.63
C ASP A 69 23.85 -0.25 -15.44
N VAL A 70 23.28 0.81 -14.86
CA VAL A 70 23.00 2.08 -15.54
C VAL A 70 23.43 3.28 -14.71
N ASP A 71 24.01 4.29 -15.37
CA ASP A 71 24.49 5.50 -14.69
C ASP A 71 23.37 6.47 -14.34
N ASN A 72 22.32 6.53 -15.16
CA ASN A 72 21.12 7.33 -14.92
C ASN A 72 19.90 6.41 -14.89
N CYS A 73 19.16 6.41 -13.79
CA CYS A 73 18.07 5.48 -13.56
C CYS A 73 16.98 6.10 -12.69
N MET A 74 15.72 5.82 -13.03
CA MET A 74 14.56 6.16 -12.22
C MET A 74 13.72 4.91 -12.00
N VAL A 75 13.25 4.73 -10.76
CA VAL A 75 12.36 3.63 -10.39
C VAL A 75 11.20 4.20 -9.59
N GLY A 76 9.97 3.93 -10.02
CA GLY A 76 8.78 4.16 -9.23
C GLY A 76 8.19 2.84 -8.72
N ILE A 77 7.69 2.82 -7.49
CA ILE A 77 7.04 1.64 -6.90
C ILE A 77 5.57 1.92 -6.63
N TRP A 78 4.72 0.97 -7.03
CA TRP A 78 3.27 0.92 -6.81
C TRP A 78 2.87 -0.40 -6.16
N ARG A 79 1.63 -0.49 -5.66
CA ARG A 79 1.04 -1.79 -5.36
C ARG A 79 0.66 -2.49 -6.67
N GLU A 80 0.65 -3.82 -6.63
CA GLU A 80 0.18 -4.65 -7.74
C GLU A 80 -1.19 -4.19 -8.28
N GLY A 81 -1.24 -3.93 -9.59
CA GLY A 81 -2.43 -3.48 -10.31
C GLY A 81 -2.59 -1.95 -10.38
N GLU A 82 -1.72 -1.19 -9.72
CA GLU A 82 -1.73 0.28 -9.74
C GLU A 82 -0.60 0.87 -10.60
N GLU A 83 0.39 0.05 -10.98
CA GLU A 83 1.56 0.47 -11.73
C GLU A 83 1.21 0.90 -13.16
N PRO A 84 1.77 2.01 -13.65
CA PRO A 84 1.71 2.34 -15.06
C PRO A 84 2.62 1.42 -15.88
N SER A 85 2.16 0.99 -17.05
CA SER A 85 2.94 0.20 -18.01
C SER A 85 3.51 1.03 -19.17
N ALA A 86 3.14 2.31 -19.26
CA ALA A 86 3.63 3.24 -20.28
C ALA A 86 3.51 4.69 -19.79
N LEU A 87 4.21 5.60 -20.47
CA LEU A 87 4.03 7.05 -20.33
C LEU A 87 2.97 7.57 -21.32
N PRO A 88 2.28 8.70 -21.01
CA PRO A 88 2.34 9.45 -19.76
C PRO A 88 1.54 8.78 -18.62
N PHE A 89 1.90 9.05 -17.37
CA PHE A 89 1.12 8.59 -16.21
C PHE A 89 -0.16 9.40 -16.05
N THR A 90 -1.26 8.73 -15.70
CA THR A 90 -2.51 9.38 -15.29
C THR A 90 -2.38 9.99 -13.89
N GLU A 91 -3.26 10.93 -13.55
CA GLU A 91 -3.33 11.51 -12.20
C GLU A 91 -3.54 10.43 -11.13
N ALA A 92 -4.38 9.44 -11.41
CA ALA A 92 -4.61 8.31 -10.50
C ALA A 92 -3.33 7.50 -10.26
N GLN A 93 -2.54 7.24 -11.31
CA GLN A 93 -1.26 6.53 -11.18
C GLN A 93 -0.22 7.38 -10.42
N ILE A 94 -0.13 8.69 -10.68
CA ILE A 94 0.76 9.57 -9.91
C ILE A 94 0.38 9.56 -8.42
N LYS A 95 -0.93 9.64 -8.12
CA LYS A 95 -1.45 9.58 -6.75
C LYS A 95 -1.27 8.22 -6.09
N ALA A 96 -1.26 7.12 -6.84
CA ALA A 96 -1.05 5.78 -6.31
C ALA A 96 0.43 5.44 -6.06
N GLN A 97 1.38 6.22 -6.58
CA GLN A 97 2.81 5.92 -6.42
C GLN A 97 3.22 5.93 -4.94
N ALA A 98 3.79 4.83 -4.45
CA ALA A 98 4.17 4.69 -3.05
C ALA A 98 5.60 5.20 -2.77
N PHE A 99 6.50 5.06 -3.74
CA PHE A 99 7.92 5.38 -3.60
C PHE A 99 8.54 5.71 -4.95
N ALA A 100 9.58 6.55 -4.94
CA ALA A 100 10.44 6.79 -6.08
C ALA A 100 11.92 6.79 -5.66
N TYR A 101 12.76 6.27 -6.53
CA TYR A 101 14.21 6.32 -6.46
C TYR A 101 14.75 6.88 -7.77
N ALA A 102 15.75 7.74 -7.67
CA ALA A 102 16.45 8.26 -8.84
C ALA A 102 17.93 8.39 -8.52
N ILE A 103 18.78 7.94 -9.44
CA ILE A 103 20.23 8.06 -9.35
C ILE A 103 20.79 8.53 -10.68
N ASN A 104 21.77 9.43 -10.62
CA ASN A 104 22.65 9.79 -11.71
C ASN A 104 24.09 9.81 -11.19
N ARG A 105 24.86 8.78 -11.56
CA ARG A 105 26.24 8.56 -11.10
C ARG A 105 27.23 9.57 -11.67
N GLU A 106 26.97 10.09 -12.87
CA GLU A 106 27.82 11.11 -13.49
C GLU A 106 27.81 12.43 -12.71
N THR A 107 26.68 12.77 -12.09
CA THR A 107 26.48 14.00 -11.32
C THR A 107 26.56 13.80 -9.81
N GLY A 108 26.62 12.56 -9.34
CA GLY A 108 26.50 12.21 -7.92
C GLY A 108 25.10 12.45 -7.34
N PHE A 109 24.08 12.61 -8.19
CA PHE A 109 22.71 12.77 -7.75
C PHE A 109 22.14 11.42 -7.31
N GLU A 110 21.57 11.37 -6.12
CA GLU A 110 20.80 10.23 -5.64
C GLU A 110 19.67 10.73 -4.75
N ARG A 111 18.45 10.25 -4.98
CA ARG A 111 17.27 10.62 -4.20
C ARG A 111 16.32 9.46 -4.01
N VAL A 112 15.73 9.42 -2.82
CA VAL A 112 14.56 8.63 -2.47
C VAL A 112 13.42 9.58 -2.10
N ALA A 113 12.21 9.24 -2.52
CA ALA A 113 11.00 9.97 -2.16
C ALA A 113 9.86 8.98 -1.87
N TRP A 114 8.96 9.37 -0.97
CA TRP A 114 7.90 8.52 -0.43
C TRP A 114 6.54 9.20 -0.56
N ASP A 115 5.48 8.40 -0.66
CA ASP A 115 4.15 8.89 -0.38
C ASP A 115 3.98 9.11 1.13
N CYS A 116 4.08 10.37 1.55
CA CYS A 116 3.92 10.73 2.96
C CYS A 116 2.50 10.54 3.51
N SER A 117 1.49 10.33 2.66
CA SER A 117 0.15 9.92 3.12
C SER A 117 0.12 8.45 3.53
N LEU A 118 0.92 7.60 2.88
CA LEU A 118 1.11 6.19 3.24
C LEU A 118 2.17 6.01 4.33
N TYR A 119 3.17 6.90 4.37
CA TYR A 119 4.34 6.83 5.25
C TYR A 119 4.52 8.14 6.03
N PRO A 120 3.68 8.41 7.04
CA PRO A 120 3.61 9.72 7.71
C PRO A 120 4.84 10.06 8.57
N ASN A 121 5.69 9.08 8.90
CA ASN A 121 6.93 9.30 9.65
C ASN A 121 8.08 9.81 8.75
N THR A 122 7.87 9.91 7.44
CA THR A 122 8.85 10.46 6.49
C THR A 122 8.93 11.98 6.62
N THR A 123 10.14 12.52 6.56
CA THR A 123 10.35 13.97 6.60
C THR A 123 9.83 14.65 5.32
N ARG A 124 9.35 15.89 5.44
CA ARG A 124 8.63 16.58 4.35
C ARG A 124 9.46 16.72 3.08
N GLU A 125 10.76 16.93 3.21
CA GLU A 125 11.70 17.03 2.09
C GLU A 125 11.90 15.74 1.31
N LYS A 126 11.44 14.60 1.85
CA LYS A 126 11.43 13.28 1.20
C LYS A 126 10.04 12.88 0.71
N CYS A 127 9.06 13.78 0.72
CA CYS A 127 7.74 13.49 0.16
C CYS A 127 7.77 13.59 -1.37
N LEU A 128 7.04 12.69 -2.03
CA LEU A 128 6.69 12.84 -3.44
C LEU A 128 5.91 14.15 -3.64
N ALA A 129 6.23 14.88 -4.70
CA ALA A 129 5.45 16.02 -5.15
C ALA A 129 4.23 15.51 -5.91
N LYS A 130 3.10 15.35 -5.19
CA LYS A 130 1.79 14.96 -5.73
C LYS A 130 0.83 16.12 -5.79
#